data_AF-A0A4Y9SDR5-F1
#
_entry.id   AF-A0A4Y9SDR5-F1
#
_cell.length_a   1.000
_cell.length_b   1.000
_cell.length_c   1.000
_cell.angle_alpha   90.00
_cell.angle_beta   90.00
_cell.angle_gamma   90.00
#
_symmetry.space_group_name_H-M   'P 1'
#
loop_
_entity.id
_entity.type
_entity.pdbx_description
1 polymer ?
#
loop_
_entity_poly.entity_id
_entity_poly.type
_entity_poly.pdbx_seq_one_letter_code
_entity_poly.pdbx_strand_id
1 'polypeptide(L)'
;MESEHAIAVSQLINHGDRNQRAEIVNQLLNNVSPEMLTSLAGSIGEFLSPGGKPFVTADQAEQITPAQLEEIAATAEQHQPGIVDQLFAPLS
;
A
#
# COMPACT_ATOMS: atom_id res chain seq x y z
N MET A 1 -13.50 13.37 -13.40
CA MET A 1 -13.79 12.29 -12.44
C MET A 1 -12.61 12.29 -11.50
N GLU A 2 -12.68 13.08 -10.43
CA GLU A 2 -11.64 13.06 -9.39
C GLU A 2 -11.80 11.74 -8.64
N SER A 3 -10.68 11.03 -8.53
CA SER A 3 -10.59 9.63 -8.19
C SER A 3 -11.12 9.37 -6.77
N GLU A 4 -12.22 8.64 -6.66
CA GLU A 4 -12.79 8.17 -5.38
C GLU A 4 -11.72 7.43 -4.55
N HIS A 5 -10.77 6.77 -5.23
CA HIS A 5 -9.58 6.15 -4.65
C HIS A 5 -8.65 7.12 -3.90
N ALA A 6 -8.43 8.32 -4.44
CA ALA A 6 -7.53 9.31 -3.82
C ALA A 6 -8.13 9.84 -2.51
N ILE A 7 -9.46 9.96 -2.44
CA ILE A 7 -10.19 10.40 -1.25
C ILE A 7 -10.12 9.30 -0.17
N ALA A 8 -10.33 8.04 -0.53
CA ALA A 8 -10.25 6.91 0.40
C ALA A 8 -8.83 6.75 1.00
N VAL A 9 -7.79 6.84 0.17
CA VAL A 9 -6.39 6.80 0.61
C VAL A 9 -6.07 7.99 1.53
N SER A 10 -6.53 9.20 1.18
CA SER A 10 -6.31 10.40 1.99
C SER A 10 -7.00 10.32 3.36
N GLN A 11 -8.21 9.76 3.44
CA GLN A 11 -8.92 9.56 4.71
C GLN A 11 -8.22 8.51 5.58
N LEU A 12 -7.71 7.43 4.98
CA LEU A 12 -6.99 6.40 5.71
C LEU A 12 -5.67 6.92 6.30
N ILE A 13 -4.95 7.77 5.57
CA ILE A 13 -3.71 8.41 6.07
C ILE A 13 -4.02 9.38 7.23
N ASN A 14 -5.18 10.05 7.21
CA ASN A 14 -5.55 11.07 8.17
C ASN A 14 -6.20 10.51 9.46
N HIS A 15 -6.91 9.38 9.36
CA HIS A 15 -7.65 8.79 10.49
C HIS A 15 -7.13 7.42 10.99
N GLY A 16 -6.35 6.69 10.19
CA GLY A 16 -5.85 5.37 10.58
C GLY A 16 -4.63 5.48 11.49
N ASP A 17 -4.68 4.83 12.66
CA ASP A 17 -3.50 4.66 13.51
C ASP A 17 -2.35 3.99 12.73
N ARG A 18 -1.12 4.29 13.10
CA ARG A 18 0.13 3.76 12.52
C ARG A 18 0.14 2.23 12.32
N ASN A 19 -0.54 1.46 13.18
CA ASN A 19 -0.73 0.02 12.97
C ASN A 19 -1.65 -0.30 11.79
N GLN A 20 -2.78 0.39 11.67
CA GLN A 20 -3.75 0.17 10.59
C GLN A 20 -3.14 0.53 9.23
N ARG A 21 -2.33 1.61 9.17
CA ARG A 21 -1.59 1.96 7.95
C ARG A 21 -0.62 0.86 7.55
N ALA A 22 0.17 0.32 8.48
CA ALA A 22 1.09 -0.78 8.19
C ALA A 22 0.36 -2.03 7.69
N GLU A 23 -0.75 -2.41 8.33
CA GLU A 23 -1.55 -3.57 7.92
C GLU A 23 -2.07 -3.42 6.49
N ILE A 24 -2.58 -2.25 6.11
CA ILE A 24 -3.11 -2.01 4.77
C ILE A 24 -2.01 -2.02 3.73
N VAL A 25 -0.88 -1.38 4.02
CA VAL A 25 0.30 -1.40 3.14
C VAL A 25 0.80 -2.83 2.93
N ASN A 26 0.91 -3.61 4.01
CA ASN A 26 1.30 -5.02 3.91
C ASN A 26 0.27 -5.84 3.12
N GLN A 27 -1.03 -5.58 3.26
CA GLN A 27 -2.05 -6.25 2.46
C GLN A 27 -1.92 -5.93 0.97
N LEU A 28 -1.65 -4.68 0.60
CA LEU A 28 -1.37 -4.31 -0.79
C LEU A 28 -0.11 -5.00 -1.30
N LEU A 29 0.99 -4.96 -0.54
CA LEU A 29 2.26 -5.58 -0.91
C LEU A 29 2.16 -7.11 -1.05
N ASN A 30 1.35 -7.77 -0.23
CA ASN A 30 1.06 -9.20 -0.35
C ASN A 30 0.24 -9.52 -1.61
N ASN A 31 -0.50 -8.55 -2.14
CA ASN A 31 -1.22 -8.65 -3.40
C ASN A 31 -0.36 -8.24 -4.61
N VAL A 32 0.92 -7.92 -4.42
CA VAL A 32 1.85 -7.71 -5.54
C VAL A 32 2.62 -9.01 -5.82
N SER A 33 2.64 -9.47 -7.07
CA SER A 33 3.44 -10.64 -7.45
C SER A 33 4.94 -10.35 -7.31
N PRO A 34 5.79 -11.36 -7.04
CA PRO A 34 7.24 -11.18 -6.92
C PRO A 34 7.90 -10.50 -8.13
N GLU A 35 7.38 -10.76 -9.34
CA GLU A 35 7.86 -10.13 -10.57
C GLU A 35 7.60 -8.61 -10.58
N MET A 36 6.41 -8.17 -10.14
CA MET A 36 6.05 -6.75 -10.08
C MET A 36 6.68 -6.00 -8.90
N LEU A 37 7.05 -6.70 -7.82
CA LEU A 37 7.84 -6.09 -6.74
C LEU A 37 9.17 -5.52 -7.24
N THR A 38 9.74 -6.07 -8.32
CA THR A 38 10.96 -5.52 -8.92
C THR A 38 10.75 -4.13 -9.52
N SER A 39 9.53 -3.84 -10.01
CA SER A 39 9.14 -2.51 -10.49
C SER A 39 9.04 -1.50 -9.36
N LEU A 40 8.69 -1.96 -8.15
CA LEU A 40 8.63 -1.15 -6.93
C LEU A 40 9.98 -1.03 -6.20
N ALA A 41 11.01 -1.79 -6.60
CA ALA A 41 12.25 -1.91 -5.82
C ALA A 41 12.97 -0.57 -5.56
N GLY A 42 12.82 0.41 -6.46
CA GLY A 42 13.34 1.77 -6.26
C GLY A 42 12.57 2.60 -5.22
N SER A 43 11.29 2.29 -5.03
CA SER A 43 10.36 3.04 -4.17
C SER A 43 10.21 2.40 -2.79
N ILE A 44 10.29 1.07 -2.69
CA ILE A 44 10.09 0.34 -1.43
C ILE A 44 11.34 -0.38 -0.92
N GLY A 45 12.50 -0.15 -1.56
CA GLY A 45 13.75 -0.86 -1.23
C GLY A 45 14.14 -0.79 0.25
N GLU A 46 13.83 0.32 0.91
CA GLU A 46 14.07 0.57 2.34
C GLU A 46 13.14 -0.23 3.27
N PHE A 47 12.04 -0.79 2.72
CA PHE A 47 11.05 -1.59 3.43
C PHE A 47 11.16 -3.10 3.14
N LEU A 48 12.18 -3.51 2.37
CA LEU A 48 12.43 -4.92 2.10
C LEU A 48 13.12 -5.59 3.29
N SER A 49 12.52 -6.66 3.81
CA SER A 49 13.15 -7.46 4.86
C SER A 49 14.31 -8.30 4.31
N PRO A 50 15.28 -8.70 5.15
CA PRO A 50 16.30 -9.68 4.79
C PRO A 50 15.65 -10.96 4.27
N GLY A 51 15.74 -11.22 2.96
CA GLY A 51 14.97 -12.26 2.27
C GLY A 51 14.09 -11.76 1.12
N GLY A 52 14.09 -10.45 0.86
CA GLY A 52 13.46 -9.85 -0.33
C GLY A 52 11.93 -9.78 -0.27
N LYS A 53 11.34 -10.08 0.89
CA LYS A 53 9.90 -9.91 1.13
C LYS A 53 9.64 -8.51 1.65
N PRO A 54 8.75 -7.74 1.00
CA PRO A 54 8.37 -6.42 1.49
C PRO A 54 7.56 -6.60 2.77
N PHE A 55 7.98 -5.91 3.84
CA PHE A 55 7.25 -5.90 5.10
C PHE A 55 7.45 -4.56 5.78
N VAL A 56 6.34 -3.87 5.99
CA VAL A 56 6.29 -2.53 6.57
C VAL A 56 5.84 -2.65 8.02
N THR A 57 6.68 -2.20 8.95
CA THR A 57 6.32 -2.06 10.36
C THR A 57 5.45 -0.84 10.60
N ALA A 58 4.79 -0.76 11.76
CA ALA A 58 4.01 0.42 12.17
C ALA A 58 4.81 1.73 12.09
N ASP A 59 6.09 1.70 12.47
CA ASP A 59 6.96 2.87 12.46
C ASP A 59 7.35 3.29 11.03
N GLN A 60 7.65 2.30 10.17
CA GLN A 60 7.92 2.54 8.75
C GLN A 60 6.69 3.04 8.00
N ALA A 61 5.49 2.59 8.36
CA ALA A 61 4.26 3.04 7.71
C ALA A 61 4.02 4.54 7.87
N GLU A 62 4.51 5.15 8.96
CA GLU A 62 4.49 6.60 9.14
C GLU A 62 5.44 7.33 8.19
N GLN A 63 6.51 6.65 7.74
CA GLN A 63 7.51 7.19 6.80
C GLN A 63 7.13 7.00 5.32
N ILE A 64 6.13 6.18 5.03
CA ILE A 64 5.64 5.99 3.66
C ILE A 64 4.98 7.27 3.17
N THR A 65 5.51 7.79 2.07
CA THR A 65 4.97 8.97 1.40
C THR A 65 3.67 8.63 0.64
N PRO A 66 2.78 9.61 0.40
CA PRO A 66 1.58 9.39 -0.41
C PRO A 66 1.88 8.82 -1.79
N ALA A 67 2.95 9.30 -2.44
CA ALA A 67 3.35 8.82 -3.77
C ALA A 67 3.79 7.35 -3.77
N GLN A 68 4.56 6.91 -2.76
CA GLN A 68 4.93 5.50 -2.60
C GLN A 68 3.69 4.63 -2.36
N LEU A 69 2.75 5.10 -1.55
CA LEU A 69 1.51 4.37 -1.29
C LEU A 69 0.64 4.23 -2.55
N GLU A 70 0.53 5.29 -3.35
CA GLU A 70 -0.17 5.27 -4.64
C GLU A 70 0.47 4.26 -5.60
N GLU A 71 1.80 4.20 -5.66
CA GLU A 71 2.51 3.27 -6.55
C GLU A 71 2.32 1.80 -6.13
N ILE A 72 2.38 1.53 -4.82
CA ILE A 72 2.09 0.21 -4.25
C ILE A 72 0.64 -0.18 -4.58
N ALA A 73 -0.31 0.72 -4.35
CA ALA A 73 -1.73 0.50 -4.62
C ALA A 73 -1.99 0.24 -6.11
N ALA A 74 -1.44 1.07 -7.00
CA ALA A 74 -1.58 0.92 -8.45
C ALA A 74 -0.98 -0.40 -8.95
N THR A 75 0.11 -0.86 -8.35
CA THR A 75 0.74 -2.14 -8.71
C THR A 75 -0.07 -3.32 -8.18
N ALA A 76 -0.63 -3.22 -6.97
CA ALA A 76 -1.53 -4.23 -6.42
C ALA A 76 -2.81 -4.35 -7.26
N GLU A 77 -3.37 -3.23 -7.73
CA GLU A 77 -4.54 -3.21 -8.65
C GLU A 77 -4.26 -3.91 -9.98
N GLN A 78 -3.05 -3.77 -10.53
CA GLN A 78 -2.67 -4.46 -11.77
C GLN A 78 -2.68 -5.98 -11.60
N HIS A 79 -2.32 -6.48 -10.41
CA HIS A 79 -2.38 -7.90 -10.10
C HIS A 79 -3.80 -8.38 -9.83
N GLN A 80 -4.51 -7.64 -8.97
CA GLN A 80 -5.86 -7.95 -8.52
C GLN A 80 -6.74 -6.71 -8.62
N PRO A 81 -7.51 -6.55 -9.71
CA PRO A 81 -8.42 -5.44 -9.86
C PRO A 81 -9.45 -5.40 -8.73
N GLY A 82 -9.62 -4.23 -8.11
CA GLY A 82 -10.54 -3.96 -7.01
C GLY A 82 -9.98 -4.22 -5.61
N ILE A 83 -8.69 -4.56 -5.43
CA ILE A 83 -8.11 -4.77 -4.10
C ILE A 83 -8.10 -3.49 -3.26
N VAL A 84 -7.84 -2.33 -3.85
CA VAL A 84 -7.86 -1.01 -3.21
C VAL A 84 -9.29 -0.66 -2.80
N ASP A 85 -10.29 -0.95 -3.62
CA ASP A 85 -11.68 -0.75 -3.18
C ASP A 85 -12.00 -1.69 -2.01
N GLN A 86 -11.65 -2.97 -2.09
CA GLN A 86 -11.89 -3.94 -1.03
C GLN A 86 -11.22 -3.57 0.31
N LEU A 87 -9.99 -3.06 0.29
CA LEU A 87 -9.23 -2.74 1.49
C LEU A 87 -9.61 -1.40 2.12
N PHE A 88 -10.14 -0.47 1.32
CA PHE A 88 -10.44 0.90 1.75
C PHE A 88 -11.94 1.24 1.70
N ALA A 89 -12.78 0.31 1.25
CA ALA A 89 -14.22 0.50 1.25
C ALA A 89 -14.70 0.74 2.68
N PRO A 90 -15.57 1.74 2.90
CA PRO A 90 -16.27 1.84 4.17
C PRO A 90 -17.13 0.58 4.34
N LEU A 91 -16.90 -0.16 5.44
CA LEU A 91 -17.79 -1.23 5.87
C LEU A 91 -19.21 -0.66 5.93
N SER A 92 -20.03 -1.00 4.94
CA SER A 92 -21.44 -0.60 4.85
C SER A 92 -22.32 -1.53 5.69
#